data_AF-A0A412K4W0-F1
#
_entry.id   AF-A0A412K4W0-F1
#
_cell.length_a   1.000
_cell.length_b   1.000
_cell.length_c   1.000
_cell.angle_alpha   90.00
_cell.angle_beta   90.00
_cell.angle_gamma   90.00
#
_symmetry.space_group_name_H-M   'P 1'
#
loop_
_entity.id
_entity.type
_entity.pdbx_description
1 polymer ?
#
loop_
_entity_poly.entity_id
_entity_poly.type
_entity_poly.pdbx_seq_one_letter_code
_entity_poly.pdbx_strand_id
1 'polypeptide(L)'
;RLYNRYTGEHFYTSDVSERDRLVSVGWSYEGVGWVAPVSGDPVYRLYNGHVRGGDHHYTTSASERDSLVRAGWSYEGVGWRSGGSVPV
;
A
#
# COMPACT_ATOMS: atom_id res chain seq x y z
N ARG A 1 8.15 5.41 -1.84
CA ARG A 1 6.93 6.23 -2.05
C ARG A 1 6.86 6.56 -3.52
N LEU A 2 5.69 6.39 -4.13
CA LEU A 2 5.43 6.79 -5.51
C LEU A 2 4.28 7.79 -5.53
N TYR A 3 4.36 8.78 -6.41
CA TYR A 3 3.34 9.81 -6.56
C TYR A 3 2.71 9.75 -7.96
N ASN A 4 1.38 9.83 -8.01
CA ASN A 4 0.63 9.96 -9.24
C ASN A 4 0.18 11.41 -9.42
N ARG A 5 0.78 12.13 -10.38
CA ARG A 5 0.45 13.55 -10.67
C ARG A 5 -0.98 13.78 -11.19
N TYR A 6 -1.66 12.74 -11.66
CA TYR A 6 -3.00 12.86 -12.23
C TYR A 6 -4.08 12.69 -11.16
N THR A 7 -3.86 11.82 -10.17
CA THR A 7 -4.82 11.57 -9.07
C THR A 7 -4.43 12.27 -7.77
N GLY A 8 -3.17 12.68 -7.62
CA GLY A 8 -2.63 13.21 -6.36
C GLY A 8 -2.28 12.14 -5.33
N GLU A 9 -2.44 10.86 -5.68
CA GLU A 9 -2.26 9.74 -4.76
C GLU A 9 -0.79 9.43 -4.50
N HIS A 10 -0.55 8.90 -3.30
CA HIS A 10 0.71 8.26 -2.96
C HIS A 10 0.52 6.75 -2.83
N PHE A 11 1.45 6.00 -3.41
CA PHE A 11 1.50 4.54 -3.31
C PHE A 11 2.75 4.10 -2.56
N TYR A 12 2.58 3.05 -1.76
CA TYR A 12 3.60 2.52 -0.87
C TYR A 12 3.79 1.03 -1.09
N THR A 13 5.02 0.65 -1.35
CA THR A 13 5.39 -0.75 -1.57
C THR A 13 6.83 -1.00 -1.15
N SER A 14 7.07 -2.21 -0.66
CA SER A 14 8.39 -2.80 -0.45
C SER A 14 8.87 -3.60 -1.67
N ASP A 15 7.98 -3.88 -2.64
CA ASP A 15 8.29 -4.61 -3.86
C ASP A 15 8.93 -3.67 -4.91
N VAL A 16 10.20 -3.95 -5.20
CA VAL A 16 10.99 -3.24 -6.20
C VAL A 16 10.40 -3.36 -7.61
N SER A 17 9.86 -4.53 -7.97
CA SER A 17 9.26 -4.78 -9.28
C SER A 17 7.95 -4.02 -9.45
N GLU A 18 7.15 -3.92 -8.38
CA GLU A 18 5.92 -3.12 -8.37
C GLU A 18 6.22 -1.63 -8.53
N ARG A 19 7.23 -1.12 -7.79
CA ARG A 19 7.75 0.24 -7.96
C ARG A 19 8.15 0.49 -9.42
N ASP A 20 8.99 -0.38 -9.99
CA ASP A 20 9.52 -0.19 -11.34
C ASP A 20 8.43 -0.26 -12.40
N ARG A 21 7.44 -1.14 -12.22
CA ARG A 21 6.25 -1.19 -13.08
C ARG A 21 5.45 0.11 -13.01
N LEU A 22 5.21 0.65 -11.82
CA LEU A 22 4.47 1.92 -11.66
C LEU A 22 5.23 3.10 -12.28
N VAL A 23 6.55 3.16 -12.10
CA VAL A 23 7.40 4.15 -12.77
C VAL A 23 7.29 4.04 -14.29
N SER A 24 7.30 2.82 -14.84
CA SER A 24 7.16 2.61 -16.29
C SER A 24 5.83 3.09 -16.87
N VAL A 25 4.77 3.19 -16.06
CA VAL A 25 3.45 3.70 -16.46
C VAL A 25 3.19 5.13 -16.01
N GLY A 26 4.23 5.87 -15.61
CA GLY A 26 4.19 7.32 -15.42
C GLY A 26 4.06 7.81 -13.98
N TRP A 27 4.18 6.94 -12.98
CA TRP A 27 4.31 7.37 -11.58
C TRP A 27 5.69 7.95 -11.30
N SER A 28 5.76 8.96 -10.45
CA SER A 28 7.02 9.54 -9.99
C SER A 28 7.53 8.77 -8.78
N TYR A 29 8.73 8.19 -8.86
CA TYR A 29 9.39 7.64 -7.68
C TYR A 29 10.00 8.76 -6.84
N GLU A 30 9.54 8.91 -5.60
CA GLU A 30 9.98 9.96 -4.68
C GLU A 30 11.01 9.48 -3.66
N GLY A 31 11.57 8.29 -3.86
CA GLY A 31 12.53 7.68 -2.94
C GLY A 31 11.88 6.84 -1.84
N VAL A 32 12.72 6.46 -0.87
CA VAL A 32 12.30 5.70 0.32
C VAL A 32 11.57 6.66 1.25
N GLY A 33 10.28 6.39 1.50
CA GLY A 33 9.47 7.20 2.44
C GLY A 33 9.77 6.86 3.89
N TRP A 34 9.88 5.56 4.18
CA TRP A 34 10.38 5.00 5.43
C TRP A 34 10.85 3.56 5.17
N VAL A 35 11.53 2.96 6.14
CA VAL A 35 11.85 1.52 6.14
C VAL A 35 10.86 0.83 7.05
N ALA A 36 10.05 -0.07 6.48
CA ALA A 36 9.10 -0.86 7.24
C ALA A 36 9.82 -1.74 8.28
N PRO A 37 9.31 -1.79 9.52
CA PRO A 37 9.92 -2.64 10.52
C PRO A 37 9.52 -4.12 10.32
N VAL A 38 10.22 -5.00 11.03
CA VAL A 38 10.09 -6.46 10.89
C VAL A 38 9.21 -7.12 11.97
N SER A 39 8.68 -6.36 12.93
CA SER A 39 7.88 -6.86 14.06
C SER A 39 6.58 -6.08 14.25
N GLY A 40 5.77 -6.43 15.25
CA GLY A 40 4.46 -5.84 15.47
C GLY A 40 3.36 -6.40 14.53
N ASP A 41 2.25 -5.67 14.46
CA ASP A 41 1.04 -6.15 13.80
C ASP A 41 1.18 -6.13 12.27
N PRO A 42 0.55 -7.06 11.55
CA PRO A 42 0.48 -7.00 10.10
C PRO A 42 -0.32 -5.78 9.65
N VAL A 43 0.21 -5.04 8.68
CA VAL A 43 -0.54 -4.04 7.91
C VAL A 43 -1.04 -4.71 6.64
N TYR A 44 -2.35 -4.93 6.59
CA TYR A 44 -3.07 -5.50 5.46
C TYR A 44 -3.17 -4.49 4.33
N ARG A 45 -2.85 -4.91 3.10
CA ARG A 45 -3.04 -4.13 1.88
C ARG A 45 -4.28 -4.63 1.14
N LEU A 46 -5.15 -3.71 0.76
CA LEU A 46 -6.34 -3.99 -0.02
C LEU A 46 -6.42 -3.07 -1.23
N TYR A 47 -6.88 -3.62 -2.36
CA TYR A 47 -7.07 -2.90 -3.60
C TYR A 47 -8.55 -2.74 -3.94
N ASN A 48 -8.96 -1.52 -4.28
CA ASN A 48 -10.28 -1.19 -4.81
C ASN A 48 -10.23 -1.01 -6.31
N GLY A 49 -10.59 -2.04 -7.07
CA GLY A 49 -10.71 -1.96 -8.52
C GLY A 49 -11.97 -1.23 -9.01
N HIS A 50 -12.89 -0.84 -8.13
CA HIS A 50 -14.17 -0.21 -8.52
C HIS A 50 -14.06 1.28 -8.80
N VAL A 51 -12.98 1.93 -8.37
CA VAL A 51 -12.72 3.35 -8.64
C VAL A 51 -11.81 3.50 -9.85
N ARG A 52 -12.02 4.55 -10.64
CA ARG A 52 -11.16 4.85 -11.80
C ARG A 52 -9.74 5.13 -11.31
N GLY A 53 -8.76 4.40 -11.85
CA GLY A 53 -7.37 4.45 -11.40
C GLY A 53 -7.03 3.41 -10.33
N GLY A 54 -8.04 2.85 -9.67
CA GLY A 54 -7.88 1.99 -8.51
C GLY A 54 -7.43 2.75 -7.27
N ASP A 55 -7.65 2.18 -6.09
CA ASP A 55 -7.20 2.77 -4.82
C ASP A 55 -6.67 1.68 -3.89
N HIS A 56 -5.78 2.03 -2.96
CA HIS A 56 -5.20 1.10 -2.00
C HIS A 56 -5.45 1.56 -0.57
N HIS A 57 -5.92 0.63 0.27
CA HIS A 57 -6.09 0.85 1.70
C HIS A 57 -5.11 0.01 2.51
N TYR A 58 -4.59 0.59 3.58
CA TYR A 58 -3.62 -0.03 4.47
C TYR A 58 -4.14 0.01 5.90
N THR A 59 -4.28 -1.15 6.54
CA THR A 59 -4.86 -1.23 7.88
C THR A 59 -4.26 -2.35 8.72
N THR A 60 -4.09 -2.12 10.01
CA THR A 60 -3.81 -3.19 10.98
C THR A 60 -5.07 -3.91 11.46
N SER A 61 -6.26 -3.36 11.16
CA SER A 61 -7.53 -3.90 11.61
C SER A 61 -8.00 -5.05 10.72
N ALA A 62 -8.02 -6.26 11.28
CA ALA A 62 -8.56 -7.43 10.59
C ALA A 62 -10.07 -7.28 10.30
N SER A 63 -10.83 -6.64 11.19
CA SER A 63 -12.26 -6.41 10.98
C SER A 63 -12.54 -5.39 9.86
N GLU A 64 -11.68 -4.38 9.71
CA GLU A 64 -11.76 -3.45 8.57
C GLU A 64 -11.42 -4.16 7.26
N ARG A 65 -10.32 -4.94 7.24
CA ARG A 65 -9.96 -5.80 6.10
C ARG A 65 -11.15 -6.66 5.68
N ASP A 66 -11.74 -7.41 6.61
CA ASP A 66 -12.85 -8.32 6.31
C ASP A 66 -14.11 -7.58 5.85
N SER A 67 -14.32 -6.35 6.32
CA SER A 67 -15.42 -5.50 5.87
C SER A 67 -15.21 -4.99 4.45
N LEU A 68 -14.00 -4.57 4.10
CA LEU A 68 -13.65 -4.13 2.75
C LEU A 68 -13.68 -5.28 1.75
N VAL A 69 -13.22 -6.47 2.13
CA VAL A 69 -13.34 -7.68 1.31
C VAL A 69 -14.82 -8.00 1.03
N ARG A 70 -15.69 -7.94 2.05
CA ARG A 70 -17.14 -8.09 1.85
C ARG A 70 -17.75 -7.00 0.96
N ALA A 71 -17.17 -5.80 0.96
CA ALA A 71 -17.53 -4.71 0.06
C ALA A 71 -16.93 -4.85 -1.35
N GLY A 72 -16.24 -5.95 -1.65
CA GLY A 72 -15.70 -6.30 -2.96
C GLY A 72 -14.27 -5.80 -3.23
N TRP A 73 -13.55 -5.32 -2.21
CA TRP A 73 -12.12 -5.01 -2.34
C TRP A 73 -11.32 -6.31 -2.39
N SER A 74 -10.19 -6.28 -3.13
CA SER A 74 -9.27 -7.41 -3.22
C SER A 74 -8.25 -7.35 -2.08
N TYR A 75 -8.16 -8.39 -1.27
CA TYR A 75 -7.10 -8.51 -0.27
C TYR A 75 -5.81 -8.98 -0.93
N GLU A 76 -4.75 -8.19 -0.80
CA GLU A 76 -3.45 -8.44 -1.46
C GLU A 76 -2.40 -9.04 -0.52
N GLY A 77 -2.74 -9.22 0.76
CA GLY A 77 -1.84 -9.76 1.77
C GLY A 77 -1.33 -8.72 2.76
N VAL A 78 -0.23 -9.06 3.44
CA VAL A 78 0.46 -8.18 4.38
C VAL A 78 1.50 -7.38 3.60
N GLY A 79 1.33 -6.05 3.55
CA GLY A 79 2.28 -5.16 2.88
C GLY A 79 3.55 -4.96 3.71
N TRP A 80 3.39 -4.78 5.03
CA TRP A 80 4.48 -4.61 5.99
C TRP A 80 4.00 -4.81 7.44
N ARG A 81 4.88 -4.58 8.43
CA ARG A 81 4.53 -4.61 9.86
C ARG A 81 4.50 -3.21 10.48
N SER A 82 3.70 -3.04 11.53
CA SER A 82 3.42 -1.73 12.14
C SER A 82 4.45 -1.25 13.16
N GLY A 83 5.30 -2.14 13.70
CA GLY A 83 6.10 -1.84 14.87
C GLY A 83 7.54 -2.29 14.75
N GLY A 84 8.45 -1.59 15.44
CA GLY A 84 9.87 -1.91 15.48
C GLY A 84 10.60 -0.92 16.37
N SER A 85 11.91 -1.12 16.50
CA SER A 85 12.77 -0.21 17.26
C SER A 85 13.12 1.07 16.52
N VAL A 86 12.72 1.21 15.25
CA VAL A 86 12.97 2.40 14.42
C VAL A 86 11.67 3.21 14.36
N PRO A 87 11.64 4.42 14.97
CA PRO A 87 10.52 5.36 14.81
C PRO A 87 10.35 5.74 13.33
N VAL A 88 9.10 5.81 12.88
CA VAL A 88 8.71 6.27 11.53
C VAL A 88 8.47 7.77 11.49
#